data_AF-A0A2D6J2C3-F1
#
_entry.id   AF-A0A2D6J2C3-F1
#
_cell.length_a   1.000
_cell.length_b   1.000
_cell.length_c   1.000
_cell.angle_alpha   90.00
_cell.angle_beta   90.00
_cell.angle_gamma   90.00
#
_symmetry.space_group_name_H-M   'P 1'
#
loop_
_entity.id
_entity.type
_entity.pdbx_description
1 polymer ?
#
loop_
_entity_poly.entity_id
_entity_poly.type
_entity_poly.pdbx_seq_one_letter_code
_entity_poly.pdbx_strand_id
1 'polypeptide(L)' 'GNGQLATSNVELVQEVVKIAEALGREIASPDEARKIIGLKGPDKVSF' A
#
# COMPACT_ATOMS: atom_id res chain seq x y z
N GLY A 1 2.19 -12.97 -21.17
CA GLY A 1 2.05 -11.50 -21.04
C GLY A 1 3.41 -10.88 -21.25
N ASN A 2 3.45 -9.67 -21.79
CA ASN A 2 4.70 -8.97 -22.07
C ASN A 2 5.41 -8.69 -20.74
N GLY A 3 6.41 -9.50 -20.40
CA GLY A 3 7.20 -9.36 -19.20
C GLY A 3 8.04 -8.09 -19.30
N GLN A 4 7.52 -6.99 -18.79
CA GLN A 4 8.23 -5.74 -18.68
C GLN A 4 8.73 -5.58 -17.25
N LEU A 5 10.02 -5.31 -17.09
CA LEU A 5 10.59 -4.99 -15.79
C LEU A 5 10.03 -3.65 -15.34
N ALA A 6 9.46 -3.63 -14.13
CA ALA A 6 9.07 -2.39 -13.49
C ALA A 6 10.31 -1.54 -13.23
N THR A 7 10.17 -0.24 -13.47
CA THR A 7 11.24 0.74 -13.30
C THR A 7 11.34 1.25 -11.86
N SER A 8 10.26 1.09 -11.08
CA SER A 8 10.20 1.51 -9.69
C SER A 8 9.15 0.73 -8.89
N ASN A 9 9.25 0.79 -7.57
CA ASN A 9 8.20 0.27 -6.69
C ASN A 9 6.88 1.03 -6.85
N VAL A 10 6.94 2.33 -7.18
CA VAL A 10 5.74 3.18 -7.34
C VAL A 10 4.86 2.67 -8.49
N GLU A 11 5.48 2.23 -9.58
CA GLU A 11 4.78 1.66 -10.73
C GLU A 11 3.90 0.47 -10.32
N LEU A 12 4.46 -0.46 -9.53
CA LEU A 12 3.72 -1.62 -9.04
C LEU A 12 2.61 -1.23 -8.05
N VAL A 13 2.87 -0.27 -7.15
CA VAL A 13 1.88 0.21 -6.19
C VAL A 13 0.69 0.86 -6.92
N GLN A 14 0.95 1.67 -7.95
CA GLN A 14 -0.09 2.32 -8.75
C GLN A 14 -1.00 1.30 -9.45
N GLU A 15 -0.45 0.24 -10.02
CA GLU A 15 -1.26 -0.82 -10.65
C GLU A 15 -2.20 -1.50 -9.64
N VAL A 16 -1.72 -1.79 -8.43
CA VAL A 16 -2.56 -2.38 -7.38
C VAL A 16 -3.64 -1.41 -6.89
N VAL A 17 -3.33 -0.11 -6.77
CA VAL A 17 -4.30 0.92 -6.39
C VAL A 17 -5.42 1.01 -7.43
N LYS A 18 -5.10 1.06 -8.73
CA LYS A 18 -6.12 1.05 -9.80
C LYS A 18 -7.05 -0.16 -9.72
N ILE A 19 -6.49 -1.35 -9.44
CA ILE A 19 -7.29 -2.57 -9.27
C ILE A 19 -8.20 -2.47 -8.05
N ALA A 20 -7.71 -1.96 -6.92
CA ALA A 20 -8.52 -1.77 -5.72
C ALA A 20 -9.67 -0.79 -5.94
N GLU A 21 -9.41 0.35 -6.60
CA GLU A 21 -10.41 1.35 -6.97
C GLU A 21 -11.49 0.76 -7.89
N ALA A 22 -11.09 -0.01 -8.91
CA ALA A 22 -12.02 -0.69 -9.82
C ALA A 22 -12.92 -1.71 -9.10
N LEU A 23 -12.46 -2.26 -7.98
CA LEU A 23 -13.23 -3.16 -7.12
C LEU A 23 -14.03 -2.43 -6.02
N GLY A 24 -14.03 -1.09 -6.01
CA GLY A 24 -14.72 -0.28 -5.01
C GLY A 24 -14.10 -0.37 -3.61
N ARG A 25 -12.80 -0.65 -3.52
CA ARG A 25 -12.07 -0.75 -2.25
C ARG A 25 -11.30 0.54 -1.98
N GLU A 26 -11.44 1.05 -0.76
CA GLU A 26 -10.68 2.20 -0.30
C GLU A 26 -9.27 1.80 0.15
N ILE A 27 -8.29 2.67 -0.13
CA ILE A 27 -6.91 2.48 0.31
C ILE A 27 -6.73 3.12 1.68
N ALA A 28 -6.39 2.30 2.67
CA ALA A 28 -6.10 2.80 4.01
C ALA A 28 -4.81 3.66 4.03
N SER A 29 -4.88 4.80 4.70
CA SER A 29 -3.70 5.57 5.08
C SER A 29 -2.80 4.78 6.05
N PRO A 30 -1.52 5.16 6.21
CA PRO A 30 -0.63 4.48 7.16
C PRO A 30 -1.17 4.42 8.60
N ASP A 31 -1.87 5.46 9.05
CA ASP A 31 -2.46 5.48 10.40
C ASP A 31 -3.66 4.56 10.54
N GLU A 32 -4.50 4.47 9.51
CA GLU A 32 -5.61 3.50 9.47
C GLU A 32 -5.08 2.07 9.41
N ALA A 33 -4.09 1.81 8.56
CA ALA A 33 -3.46 0.50 8.47
C ALA A 33 -2.88 0.04 9.82
N ARG A 34 -2.21 0.95 10.56
CA ARG A 34 -1.72 0.68 11.92
C ARG A 34 -2.85 0.30 12.87
N LYS A 35 -3.99 0.99 12.82
CA LYS A 35 -5.15 0.69 13.66
C LYS A 35 -5.77 -0.67 13.30
N ILE A 36 -5.92 -0.98 12.02
CA ILE A 36 -6.52 -2.23 11.52
C ILE A 36 -5.74 -3.45 12.01
N ILE A 37 -4.40 -3.42 11.96
CA ILE A 37 -3.55 -4.56 12.35
C ILE A 37 -2.95 -4.43 13.76
N GLY A 38 -3.38 -3.44 14.55
CA GLY A 38 -2.99 -3.30 15.96
C GLY A 38 -1.53 -2.94 16.20
N LEU A 39 -0.94 -2.05 15.39
CA LEU A 39 0.46 -1.63 15.55
C LEU A 39 0.66 -0.64 16.69
N LYS A 40 1.84 -0.71 17.30
CA LYS A 40 2.30 0.14 18.41
C LYS A 40 2.39 1.65 18.11
N GLY A 41 2.28 2.05 16.85
CA GLY A 41 2.43 3.44 16.40
C GLY A 41 3.87 3.79 15.97
N PRO A 42 4.04 4.83 15.15
CA PRO A 42 5.33 5.19 14.55
C PRO A 42 6.35 5.64 15.61
N ASP A 43 5.94 6.32 16.69
CA ASP A 43 6.87 6.86 17.69
C ASP A 43 7.41 5.82 18.69
N LYS A 44 6.90 4.58 18.65
CA LYS A 44 7.28 3.50 19.58
C LYS A 44 8.27 2.51 18.96
N VAL A 45 9.12 2.99 18.07
CA VAL A 45 10.18 2.25 17.36
C VAL A 45 11.54 2.83 17.73
N SER A 46 12.61 2.05 17.57
CA SER A 46 13.96 2.37 18.07
C SER A 46 15.00 2.33 16.95
N PHE A 47 14.78 3.14 15.92
CA PHE A 47 15.68 3.33 14.78
C PHE A 47 15.99 4.82 14.57
#